data_AF-S7PUF5-F1
#
_entry.id   AF-S7PUF5-F1
#
_cell.length_a   1.000
_cell.length_b   1.000
_cell.length_c   1.000
_cell.angle_alpha   90.00
_cell.angle_beta   90.00
_cell.angle_gamma   90.00
#
_symmetry.space_group_name_H-M   'P 1'
#
loop_
_entity.id
_entity.type
_entity.pdbx_description
1 polymer ?
#
loop_
_entity_poly.entity_id
_entity_poly.type
_entity_poly.pdbx_seq_one_letter_code
_entity_poly.pdbx_strand_id
1 'polypeptide(L)' 'PQSRSSIIMLFRTGHIPLHGYLHRIGKRDDPDCPHCPGVREDVRHFLFDCPNYQLAHHSLWKTLLRAATNL' A
#
# COMPACT_ATOMS: atom_id res chain seq x y z
N PRO A 1 12.55 5.42 -13.76
CA PRO A 1 11.13 5.68 -14.05
C PRO A 1 10.33 4.37 -14.16
N GLN A 2 9.55 4.02 -13.13
CA GLN A 2 8.67 2.85 -13.16
C GLN A 2 7.44 3.20 -13.99
N SER A 3 7.13 2.42 -15.03
CA SER A 3 5.88 2.63 -15.78
C SER A 3 4.71 2.40 -14.81
N ARG A 4 3.63 3.19 -14.93
CA ARG A 4 2.44 3.04 -14.05
C ARG A 4 1.86 1.62 -14.07
N SER A 5 2.09 0.86 -15.14
CA SER A 5 1.69 -0.54 -15.26
C SER A 5 2.47 -1.48 -14.34
N SER A 6 3.76 -1.19 -14.10
CA SER A 6 4.63 -2.04 -13.26
C SER A 6 4.21 -2.03 -11.79
N ILE A 7 3.78 -0.88 -11.24
CA ILE A 7 3.39 -0.81 -9.83
C ILE A 7 2.09 -1.56 -9.53
N ILE A 8 1.12 -1.55 -10.44
CA ILE A 8 -0.13 -2.33 -10.29
C ILE A 8 0.19 -3.83 -10.24
N MET A 9 1.13 -4.29 -11.08
CA MET A 9 1.59 -5.68 -11.03
C MET A 9 2.27 -6.03 -9.71
N LEU A 10 3.11 -5.14 -9.16
CA LEU A 10 3.74 -5.34 -7.86
C LEU A 10 2.71 -5.47 -6.74
N PHE A 11 1.68 -4.62 -6.73
CA PHE A 11 0.57 -4.73 -5.78
C PHE A 11 -0.20 -6.05 -5.95
N ARG A 12 -0.55 -6.43 -7.19
CA ARG A 12 -1.30 -7.68 -7.43
C ARG A 12 -0.53 -8.93 -7.02
N THR A 13 0.78 -8.92 -7.18
CA THR A 13 1.65 -10.06 -6.88
C THR A 13 2.22 -10.02 -5.46
N GLY A 14 1.98 -8.94 -4.70
CA GLY A 14 2.53 -8.76 -3.36
C GLY A 14 4.04 -8.51 -3.31
N HIS A 15 4.68 -8.24 -4.45
CA HIS A 15 6.13 -7.94 -4.55
C HIS A 15 6.46 -6.46 -4.33
N ILE A 16 5.52 -5.70 -3.79
CA ILE A 16 5.74 -4.30 -3.40
C ILE A 16 6.52 -4.24 -2.08
N PRO A 17 7.44 -3.27 -1.87
CA PRO A 17 8.25 -3.17 -0.65
C PRO A 17 7.46 -2.71 0.59
N LEU A 18 6.40 -3.43 0.95
CA LEU A 18 5.75 -3.38 2.25
C LEU A 18 6.52 -4.22 3.27
N HIS A 19 6.38 -3.95 4.56
CA HIS A 19 7.16 -4.61 5.61
C HIS A 19 7.01 -6.13 5.57
N GLY A 20 5.80 -6.64 5.32
CA GLY A 20 5.57 -8.08 5.20
C GLY A 20 6.38 -8.71 4.06
N TYR A 21 6.46 -8.04 2.90
CA TYR A 21 7.26 -8.53 1.77
C TYR A 21 8.76 -8.41 2.05
N LEU A 22 9.21 -7.27 2.57
CA LEU A 22 10.61 -7.03 2.92
C LEU A 22 11.12 -8.02 3.96
N HIS A 23 10.30 -8.35 4.96
CA HIS A 23 10.59 -9.39 5.94
C HIS A 23 10.71 -10.78 5.29
N ARG A 24 9.79 -11.12 4.37
CA ARG A 24 9.82 -12.40 3.65
C ARG A 24 11.13 -12.61 2.88
N ILE A 25 11.72 -11.54 2.33
CA ILE A 25 12.98 -11.60 1.57
C ILE A 25 14.22 -11.28 2.43
N GLY A 26 14.08 -11.20 3.75
CA GLY A 26 15.19 -10.93 4.67
C GLY A 26 15.80 -9.52 4.55
N LYS A 27 15.02 -8.54 4.08
CA LYS A 27 15.43 -7.13 3.98
C LYS A 27 14.92 -6.28 5.15
N ARG A 28 14.13 -6.87 6.04
CA ARG A 28 13.61 -6.24 7.25
C ARG A 28 13.42 -7.30 8.34
N ASP A 29 13.68 -6.93 9.59
CA ASP A 29 13.60 -7.86 10.73
C ASP A 29 12.17 -8.06 11.25
N ASP A 30 11.28 -7.12 10.95
CA ASP A 30 9.91 -7.10 11.44
C ASP A 30 8.90 -6.99 10.27
N PRO A 31 7.86 -7.85 10.23
CA PRO A 31 6.83 -7.82 9.19
C PRO A 31 5.68 -6.85 9.49
N ASP A 32 5.63 -6.25 10.68
CA ASP A 32 4.46 -5.54 11.17
C ASP A 32 4.30 -4.16 10.54
N CYS A 33 3.05 -3.72 10.47
CA CYS A 33 2.70 -2.38 10.04
C CYS A 33 3.25 -1.36 11.05
N PRO A 34 3.90 -0.28 10.59
CA PRO A 34 4.44 0.75 11.48
C PRO A 34 3.37 1.46 12.31
N HIS A 35 2.09 1.31 11.93
CA HIS A 35 0.94 1.92 12.59
C HIS A 35 0.06 0.91 13.34
N CYS A 36 0.20 -0.40 13.07
CA CYS A 36 -0.60 -1.44 13.67
C CYS A 36 0.34 -2.53 14.25
N PRO A 37 0.81 -2.37 15.49
CA PRO A 37 1.69 -3.34 16.13
C PRO A 37 1.05 -4.74 16.19
N GLY A 38 1.81 -5.79 15.88
CA GLY A 38 1.34 -7.17 15.82
C GLY A 38 0.53 -7.52 14.57
N VAL A 39 0.34 -6.58 13.65
CA VAL A 39 -0.37 -6.80 12.39
C VAL A 39 0.61 -6.71 11.24
N ARG A 40 0.85 -7.84 10.58
CA ARG A 40 1.68 -7.92 9.37
C ARG A 40 1.21 -6.93 8.30
N GLU A 41 2.13 -6.16 7.74
CA GLU A 41 1.85 -5.26 6.62
C GLU A 41 1.88 -6.01 5.29
N ASP A 42 0.72 -6.35 4.76
CA ASP A 42 0.54 -6.85 3.40
C ASP A 42 -0.30 -5.89 2.55
N VAL A 43 -0.47 -6.22 1.26
CA VAL A 43 -1.20 -5.38 0.31
C VAL A 43 -2.65 -5.14 0.76
N ARG A 44 -3.30 -6.14 1.36
CA ARG A 44 -4.70 -6.00 1.79
C ARG A 44 -4.78 -5.07 2.98
N HIS A 45 -3.92 -5.27 3.99
CA HIS A 45 -3.86 -4.41 5.15
C HIS A 45 -3.52 -2.97 4.75
N PHE A 46 -2.48 -2.79 3.93
CA PHE A 46 -2.06 -1.48 3.45
C PHE A 46 -3.19 -0.76 2.72
N LEU A 47 -3.86 -1.40 1.75
CA LEU A 47 -4.88 -0.77 0.91
C LEU A 47 -6.24 -0.55 1.59
N PHE A 48 -6.68 -1.49 2.44
CA PHE A 48 -8.07 -1.56 2.89
C PHE A 48 -8.23 -1.52 4.41
N ASP A 49 -7.38 -2.23 5.16
CA ASP A 49 -7.65 -2.48 6.58
C ASP A 49 -6.94 -1.49 7.52
N CYS A 50 -5.82 -0.90 7.10
CA CYS A 50 -5.03 -0.03 7.96
C CYS A 50 -5.72 1.33 8.18
N PRO A 51 -6.15 1.64 9.41
CA PRO A 51 -6.88 2.89 9.69
C PRO A 51 -6.02 4.13 9.44
N ASN A 52 -4.70 4.02 9.62
CA ASN A 52 -3.79 5.14 9.39
C ASN A 52 -3.66 5.50 7.90
N TYR A 53 -3.76 4.51 7.01
CA TYR A 53 -3.72 4.75 5.56
C TYR A 53 -5.08 5.13 4.97
N GLN A 54 -6.19 4.81 5.63
CA GLN A 54 -7.53 5.19 5.16
C GLN A 54 -7.70 6.70 4.95
N LEU A 55 -7.12 7.54 5.83
CA LEU A 55 -7.18 8.99 5.67
C LEU A 55 -6.43 9.48 4.42
N ALA A 56 -5.23 8.95 4.20
CA ALA A 56 -4.44 9.26 3.02
C ALA A 56 -5.16 8.79 1.74
N HIS A 57 -5.74 7.58 1.77
CA HIS A 57 -6.52 7.05 0.65
C HIS A 57 -7.76 7.90 0.36
N HIS A 58 -8.49 8.34 1.38
CA HIS A 58 -9.65 9.20 1.19
C HIS A 58 -9.30 10.52 0.50
N SER A 59 -8.20 11.15 0.93
CA SER A 59 -7.70 12.38 0.30
C SER A 59 -7.32 12.16 -1.17
N LEU A 60 -6.63 11.05 -1.45
CA LEU A 60 -6.29 10.64 -2.81
C LEU A 60 -7.53 10.40 -3.67
N TRP A 61 -8.49 9.61 -3.17
CA TRP A 61 -9.74 9.31 -3.88
C TRP A 61 -10.54 10.56 -4.20
N LYS A 62 -10.67 11.48 -3.23
CA LYS A 62 -11.31 12.79 -3.47
C LYS A 62 -10.64 13.57 -4.59
N THR A 63 -9.31 13.59 -4.61
CA THR A 63 -8.54 14.29 -5.64
C THR A 63 -8.74 13.65 -7.01
N LEU A 64 -8.66 12.32 -7.08
CA LEU A 64 -8.85 11.57 -8.32
C LEU A 64 -10.28 11.73 -8.87
N LEU A 65 -11.30 11.65 -8.01
CA LEU A 65 -12.69 11.87 -8.40
C LEU A 65 -12.91 13.26 -8.98
N ARG A 66 -12.41 14.31 -8.31
CA ARG A 66 -12.49 15.68 -8.83
C ARG A 66 -11.84 15.82 -10.20
N ALA A 67 -10.68 15.20 -10.40
CA ALA A 67 -10.00 15.23 -11.69
C ALA A 67 -10.79 14.49 -12.78
N ALA A 68 -11.43 13.37 -12.44
CA ALA A 68 -12.23 12.58 -13.37
C ALA A 68 -13.57 13.25 -13.73
N THR A 69 -14.16 14.02 -12.81
CA THR A 69 -15.42 14.76 -13.05
C THR A 69 -15.22 16.12 -13.71
N ASN A 70 -13.98 16.61 -13.80
CA ASN A 70 -13.62 17.84 -14.51
C ASN A 70 -13.21 17.56 -15.98
N LEU A 71 -13.58 16.38 -16.52
CA LEU A 71 -13.54 16.01 -17.93
C LEU A 71 -14.93 16.17 -18.54
#